data_AF-A0A6Q2ZLI5-F1
#
_entry.id   AF-A0A6Q2ZLI5-F1
#
_cell.length_a   1.000
_cell.length_b   1.000
_cell.length_c   1.000
_cell.angle_alpha   90.00
_cell.angle_beta   90.00
_cell.angle_gamma   90.00
#
_symmetry.space_group_name_H-M   'P 1'
#
loop_
_entity.id
_entity.type
_entity.pdbx_description
1 polymer ?
#
loop_
_entity_poly.entity_id
_entity_poly.type
_entity_poly.pdbx_seq_one_letter_code
_entity_poly.pdbx_strand_id
1 'polypeptide(L)'
;MSETSLGKEHDQHTRTTSRSKPGFLDRLSETAGGTVVGVVLFVLSFYVLFTNEGRALRTASSLEEGLSQVVSLHPHSRPQENNNNRLVHLTAPLRTLQPLHDPNYRVAVQAVKLKRQVEMYQWVEYSESRDYEEGGETKTETTYNYNTEWKAELINSRNFDKEIGHINPSAMAVESVTVVAPDVQVGPFFLSKGIVDQIENFQTLSLKGIPDPEPFLTVDEDYFYHTPNPRRPEVGDVRVSFSYAGLSGEGTYPGPAQKVSVVAMQRDDTLKPFRTKSGDILEIIYLEELSAEEVFERELNYNSMRTWALRAGGWLLMFLGISLMTRILHTLVDWVPVLRELVSAGLKLFALCVSSSLSLLTIASGWIFYRPLVAIGLIAMAAIPVVIGRNRAPAKKKQ
;
A
#
# COMPACT_ATOMS: atom_id res chain seq x y z
N MET A 1 6.18 -58.20 -15.87
CA MET A 1 6.60 -57.22 -14.86
C MET A 1 6.64 -55.89 -15.58
N SER A 2 5.50 -55.19 -15.60
CA SER A 2 5.33 -53.89 -16.23
C SER A 2 4.58 -53.03 -15.23
N GLU A 3 5.31 -52.19 -14.51
CA GLU A 3 4.72 -51.08 -13.76
C GLU A 3 4.84 -49.85 -14.65
N THR A 4 3.70 -49.47 -15.23
CA THR A 4 3.51 -48.19 -15.88
C THR A 4 3.47 -47.13 -14.78
N SER A 5 4.54 -46.35 -14.65
CA SER A 5 4.55 -45.15 -13.81
C SER A 5 3.53 -44.16 -14.37
N LEU A 6 2.38 -44.01 -13.71
CA LEU A 6 1.49 -42.87 -13.95
C LEU A 6 2.27 -41.60 -13.62
N GLY A 7 2.73 -40.92 -14.67
CA GLY A 7 3.23 -39.56 -14.56
C GLY A 7 2.09 -38.67 -14.08
N LYS A 8 2.33 -37.85 -13.06
CA LYS A 8 1.49 -36.71 -12.74
C LYS A 8 1.40 -35.85 -14.00
N GLU A 9 0.25 -35.84 -14.66
CA GLU A 9 -0.08 -34.86 -15.69
C GLU A 9 0.02 -33.49 -15.01
N HIS A 10 0.96 -32.66 -15.46
CA HIS A 10 0.94 -31.25 -15.11
C HIS A 10 -0.25 -30.65 -15.88
N ASP A 11 -1.29 -30.16 -15.18
CA ASP A 11 -2.45 -29.54 -15.82
C ASP A 11 -2.06 -28.15 -16.34
N GLN A 12 -1.39 -28.18 -17.48
CA GLN A 12 -0.81 -27.04 -18.16
C GLN A 12 -1.13 -27.17 -19.65
N HIS A 13 -1.50 -26.06 -20.28
CA HIS A 13 -1.61 -26.00 -21.73
C HIS A 13 -1.13 -24.66 -22.26
N THR A 14 -0.83 -24.62 -23.55
CA THR A 14 -0.23 -23.47 -24.20
C THR A 14 -1.07 -23.05 -25.40
N ARG A 15 -1.31 -21.74 -25.52
CA ARG A 15 -2.03 -21.10 -26.62
C ARG A 15 -1.09 -20.14 -27.34
N THR A 16 -0.94 -20.32 -28.64
CA THR A 16 -0.13 -19.42 -29.48
C THR A 16 -1.02 -18.52 -30.31
N THR A 17 -0.74 -17.23 -30.31
CA THR A 17 -1.36 -16.24 -31.20
C THR A 17 -0.29 -15.57 -32.05
N SER A 18 -0.50 -15.43 -33.36
CA SER A 18 0.42 -14.72 -34.25
C SER A 18 -0.06 -13.33 -34.60
N ARG A 19 0.87 -12.40 -34.72
CA ARG A 19 0.65 -11.03 -35.20
C ARG A 19 1.73 -10.65 -36.20
N SER A 20 1.34 -10.00 -37.30
CA SER A 20 2.29 -9.50 -38.30
C SER A 20 3.20 -8.42 -37.71
N LYS A 21 4.45 -8.34 -38.18
CA LYS A 21 5.39 -7.28 -37.77
C LYS A 21 4.79 -5.89 -37.99
N PRO A 22 4.79 -5.01 -36.98
CA PRO A 22 4.28 -3.65 -37.13
C PRO A 22 5.09 -2.90 -38.18
N GLY A 23 4.41 -2.32 -39.17
CA GLY A 23 5.01 -1.49 -40.20
C GLY A 23 5.54 -0.16 -39.62
N PHE A 24 6.17 0.67 -40.47
CA PHE A 24 6.66 1.99 -40.05
C PHE A 24 5.55 2.86 -39.44
N LEU A 25 4.35 2.85 -40.03
CA LEU A 25 3.19 3.59 -39.53
C LEU A 25 2.68 3.05 -38.20
N ASP A 26 2.69 1.72 -38.00
CA ASP A 26 2.27 1.10 -36.73
C ASP A 26 3.25 1.48 -35.61
N ARG A 27 4.57 1.44 -35.87
CA ARG A 27 5.61 1.88 -34.93
C ARG A 27 5.53 3.37 -34.61
N LEU A 28 5.21 4.21 -35.60
CA LEU A 28 4.95 5.63 -35.39
C LEU A 28 3.68 5.87 -34.55
N SER A 29 2.62 5.09 -34.76
CA SER A 29 1.38 5.20 -33.98
C SER A 29 1.58 4.77 -32.53
N GLU A 30 2.36 3.70 -32.29
CA GLU A 30 2.71 3.20 -30.97
C GLU A 30 3.58 4.20 -30.21
N THR A 31 4.55 4.83 -30.89
CA THR A 31 5.38 5.88 -30.30
C THR A 31 4.64 7.21 -30.10
N ALA A 32 3.66 7.54 -30.94
CA ALA A 32 2.75 8.66 -30.70
C ALA A 32 1.89 8.42 -29.45
N GLY A 33 1.35 7.21 -29.26
CA GLY A 33 0.67 6.82 -28.03
C GLY A 33 1.56 6.95 -26.79
N GLY A 34 2.80 6.45 -26.88
CA GLY A 34 3.80 6.61 -25.81
C GLY A 34 4.12 8.08 -25.50
N THR A 35 4.14 8.95 -26.51
CA THR A 35 4.38 10.40 -26.33
C THR A 35 3.24 11.06 -25.56
N VAL A 36 1.98 10.73 -25.88
CA VAL A 36 0.80 11.24 -25.15
C VAL A 36 0.86 10.80 -23.67
N VAL A 37 1.15 9.52 -23.42
CA VAL A 37 1.37 9.01 -22.07
C VAL A 37 2.50 9.77 -21.37
N GLY A 38 3.60 10.03 -22.08
CA GLY A 38 4.73 10.82 -21.57
C GLY A 38 4.33 12.24 -21.14
N VAL A 39 3.52 12.94 -21.94
CA VAL A 39 2.98 14.28 -21.60
C VAL A 39 2.11 14.22 -20.34
N VAL A 40 1.23 13.21 -20.22
CA VAL A 40 0.39 13.03 -19.03
C VAL A 40 1.24 12.80 -17.79
N LEU A 41 2.24 11.91 -17.86
CA LEU A 41 3.15 11.65 -16.74
C LEU A 41 3.95 12.89 -16.35
N PHE A 42 4.42 13.67 -17.34
CA PHE A 42 5.14 14.90 -17.12
C PHE A 42 4.27 15.94 -16.38
N VAL A 43 3.04 16.18 -16.82
CA VAL A 43 2.11 17.11 -16.13
C VAL A 43 1.75 16.61 -14.73
N LEU A 44 1.45 15.31 -14.60
CA LEU A 44 1.13 14.68 -13.33
C LEU A 44 2.28 14.81 -12.33
N SER A 45 3.53 14.73 -12.80
CA SER A 45 4.71 14.85 -11.93
C SER A 45 4.78 16.22 -11.22
N PHE A 46 4.45 17.32 -11.90
CA PHE A 46 4.37 18.65 -11.27
C PHE A 46 3.28 18.70 -10.21
N TYR A 47 2.09 18.15 -10.53
CA TYR A 47 0.99 18.11 -9.59
C TYR A 47 1.36 17.32 -8.33
N VAL A 48 1.92 16.12 -8.48
CA VAL A 48 2.36 15.28 -7.36
C VAL A 48 3.42 15.98 -6.51
N LEU A 49 4.46 16.56 -7.14
CA LEU A 49 5.52 17.25 -6.41
C LEU A 49 4.98 18.48 -5.67
N PHE A 50 4.23 19.35 -6.35
CA PHE A 50 3.72 20.59 -5.77
C PHE A 50 2.74 20.34 -4.61
N THR A 51 1.77 19.43 -4.81
CA THR A 51 0.80 19.09 -3.76
C THR A 51 1.47 18.38 -2.58
N ASN A 52 2.50 17.57 -2.83
CA ASN A 52 3.30 16.96 -1.78
C ASN A 52 4.01 18.00 -0.90
N GLU A 53 4.63 19.03 -1.48
CA GLU A 53 5.28 20.09 -0.69
C GLU A 53 4.28 20.84 0.20
N GLY A 54 3.13 21.22 -0.36
CA GLY A 54 2.07 21.90 0.41
C GLY A 54 1.54 21.04 1.56
N ARG A 55 1.30 19.74 1.29
CA ARG A 55 0.91 18.77 2.32
C ARG A 55 1.99 18.62 3.39
N ALA A 56 3.25 18.41 2.99
CA ALA A 56 4.35 18.17 3.91
C ALA A 56 4.54 19.31 4.90
N LEU A 57 4.47 20.56 4.42
CA LEU A 57 4.55 21.77 5.23
C LEU A 57 3.35 21.89 6.17
N ARG A 58 2.12 21.71 5.65
CA ARG A 58 0.89 21.76 6.46
C ARG A 58 0.94 20.76 7.61
N THR A 59 1.35 19.53 7.32
CA THR A 59 1.46 18.47 8.33
C THR A 59 2.54 18.77 9.35
N ALA A 60 3.72 19.24 8.92
CA ALA A 60 4.78 19.63 9.85
C ALA A 60 4.33 20.75 10.79
N SER A 61 3.71 21.82 10.28
CA SER A 61 3.18 22.92 11.10
C SER A 61 2.04 22.49 12.02
N SER A 62 1.18 21.58 11.56
CA SER A 62 0.11 21.02 12.39
C SER A 62 0.65 20.18 13.54
N LEU A 63 1.69 19.38 13.30
CA LEU A 63 2.34 18.57 14.32
C LEU A 63 3.10 19.44 15.33
N GLU A 64 3.81 20.47 14.87
CA GLU A 64 4.51 21.43 15.75
C GLU A 64 3.51 22.24 16.60
N GLU A 65 2.40 22.66 16.01
CA GLU A 65 1.27 23.28 16.72
C GLU A 65 0.71 22.34 17.79
N GLY A 66 0.46 21.07 17.43
CA GLY A 66 -0.02 20.04 18.35
C GLY A 66 0.93 19.81 19.52
N LEU A 67 2.22 19.62 19.24
CA LEU A 67 3.25 19.41 20.26
C LEU A 67 3.36 20.59 21.23
N SER A 68 3.18 21.83 20.74
CA SER A 68 3.20 23.02 21.61
C SER A 68 1.99 23.15 22.53
N GLN A 69 0.88 22.46 22.24
CA GLN A 69 -0.40 22.59 22.95
C GLN A 69 -0.79 21.33 23.73
N VAL A 70 -0.14 20.20 23.46
CA VAL A 70 -0.51 18.89 24.04
C VAL A 70 -0.32 18.89 25.56
N VAL A 71 -1.32 18.36 26.27
CA VAL A 71 -1.27 18.15 27.72
C VAL A 71 -1.20 16.65 27.99
N SER A 72 -0.08 16.18 28.54
CA SER A 72 0.09 14.78 28.92
C SER A 72 -0.65 14.46 30.22
N LEU A 73 -1.53 13.47 30.16
CA LEU A 73 -2.36 13.00 31.28
C LEU A 73 -1.77 11.75 31.91
N HIS A 74 -2.06 11.53 33.20
CA HIS A 74 -1.71 10.28 33.85
C HIS A 74 -2.74 9.20 33.48
N PRO A 75 -2.38 7.90 33.50
CA PRO A 75 -3.28 6.80 33.07
C PRO A 75 -4.64 6.76 33.76
N HIS A 76 -4.72 7.29 34.99
CA HIS A 76 -5.92 7.31 35.83
C HIS A 76 -6.51 8.72 36.03
N SER A 77 -6.02 9.71 35.28
CA SER A 77 -6.53 11.08 35.33
C SER A 77 -7.98 11.12 34.85
N ARG A 78 -8.91 11.44 35.76
CA ARG A 78 -10.32 11.66 35.40
C ARG A 78 -10.44 12.81 34.38
N PRO A 79 -11.44 12.77 33.48
CA PRO A 79 -11.74 13.91 32.61
C PRO A 79 -11.87 15.21 33.41
N GLN A 80 -11.14 16.24 32.99
CA GLN A 80 -11.17 17.55 33.64
C GLN A 80 -11.75 18.60 32.70
N GLU A 81 -12.66 19.44 33.18
CA GLU A 81 -13.32 20.48 32.36
C GLU A 81 -12.32 21.47 31.73
N ASN A 82 -11.21 21.77 32.41
CA ASN A 82 -10.15 22.66 31.91
C ASN A 82 -9.41 22.10 30.68
N ASN A 83 -9.47 20.78 30.44
CA ASN A 83 -8.88 20.11 29.30
C ASN A 83 -9.86 19.97 28.12
N ASN A 84 -11.14 20.29 28.30
CA ASN A 84 -12.11 20.24 27.20
C ASN A 84 -11.67 21.17 26.05
N ASN A 85 -11.72 20.64 24.83
CA ASN A 85 -11.23 21.25 23.60
C ASN A 85 -9.70 21.47 23.54
N ARG A 86 -8.94 20.88 24.48
CA ARG A 86 -7.47 20.83 24.39
C ARG A 86 -7.02 19.50 23.84
N LEU A 87 -5.87 19.53 23.18
CA LEU A 87 -5.17 18.33 22.77
C LEU A 87 -4.54 17.68 24.01
N VAL A 88 -4.83 16.40 24.21
CA VAL A 88 -4.30 15.63 25.32
C VAL A 88 -3.52 14.42 24.81
N HIS A 89 -2.52 14.02 25.57
CA HIS A 89 -1.82 12.74 25.40
C HIS A 89 -2.15 11.83 26.57
N LEU A 90 -2.42 10.56 26.30
CA LEU A 90 -2.68 9.55 27.32
C LEU A 90 -2.09 8.21 26.91
N THR A 91 -1.34 7.61 27.84
CA THR A 91 -0.86 6.23 27.70
C THR A 91 -1.55 5.35 28.73
N ALA A 92 -2.34 4.38 28.29
CA ALA A 92 -3.04 3.43 29.17
C ALA A 92 -3.44 2.14 28.43
N PRO A 93 -3.80 1.06 29.15
CA PRO A 93 -4.38 -0.14 28.55
C PRO A 93 -5.72 0.16 27.84
N LEU A 94 -5.93 -0.47 26.69
CA LEU A 94 -7.24 -0.56 26.04
C LEU A 94 -8.22 -1.33 26.93
N ARG A 95 -9.49 -0.91 26.94
CA ARG A 95 -10.55 -1.58 27.68
C ARG A 95 -11.83 -1.62 26.84
N THR A 96 -12.49 -2.76 26.84
CA THR A 96 -13.82 -2.96 26.26
C THR A 96 -14.73 -3.57 27.34
N LEU A 97 -16.03 -3.23 27.30
CA LEU A 97 -16.99 -3.66 28.32
C LEU A 97 -17.24 -5.17 28.31
N GLN A 98 -17.27 -5.76 27.11
CA GLN A 98 -17.59 -7.17 26.89
C GLN A 98 -16.65 -7.77 25.84
N PRO A 99 -16.34 -9.07 25.94
CA PRO A 99 -15.64 -9.77 24.88
C PRO A 99 -16.46 -9.83 23.59
N LEU A 100 -15.75 -9.85 22.46
CA LEU A 100 -16.33 -10.11 21.15
C LEU A 100 -16.49 -11.61 20.95
N HIS A 101 -17.63 -12.02 20.38
CA HIS A 101 -17.99 -13.41 20.21
C HIS A 101 -18.31 -13.73 18.74
N ASP A 102 -17.79 -14.84 18.24
CA ASP A 102 -18.30 -15.51 17.04
C ASP A 102 -19.07 -16.77 17.46
N PRO A 103 -20.41 -16.76 17.39
CA PRO A 103 -21.24 -17.86 17.87
C PRO A 103 -21.11 -19.12 17.02
N ASN A 104 -20.78 -19.00 15.73
CA ASN A 104 -20.71 -20.14 14.81
C ASN A 104 -19.52 -21.06 15.14
N TYR A 105 -18.47 -20.50 15.73
CA TYR A 105 -17.24 -21.22 16.08
C TYR A 105 -16.95 -21.21 17.58
N ARG A 106 -17.87 -20.67 18.40
CA ARG A 106 -17.74 -20.51 19.86
C ARG A 106 -16.44 -19.80 20.27
N VAL A 107 -15.95 -18.89 19.41
CA VAL A 107 -14.75 -18.10 19.66
C VAL A 107 -15.14 -16.86 20.46
N ALA A 108 -14.38 -16.56 21.51
CA ALA A 108 -14.55 -15.38 22.34
C ALA A 108 -13.19 -14.74 22.64
N VAL A 109 -13.07 -13.43 22.43
CA VAL A 109 -11.86 -12.68 22.79
C VAL A 109 -12.19 -11.28 23.25
N GLN A 110 -11.57 -10.81 24.33
CA GLN A 110 -11.73 -9.44 24.80
C GLN A 110 -10.74 -8.52 24.09
N ALA A 111 -11.16 -8.00 22.94
CA ALA A 111 -10.38 -7.15 22.06
C ALA A 111 -11.24 -6.06 21.41
N VAL A 112 -10.60 -5.07 20.79
CA VAL A 112 -11.29 -4.01 20.05
C VAL A 112 -11.92 -4.53 18.76
N LYS A 113 -11.21 -5.41 18.03
CA LYS A 113 -11.72 -6.05 16.80
C LYS A 113 -11.50 -7.55 16.84
N LEU A 114 -12.47 -8.30 16.30
CA LEU A 114 -12.38 -9.73 16.02
C LEU A 114 -12.72 -9.94 14.54
N LYS A 115 -11.82 -10.56 13.80
CA LYS A 115 -11.95 -10.85 12.36
C LYS A 115 -11.94 -12.35 12.13
N ARG A 116 -13.04 -12.85 11.55
CA ARG A 116 -13.14 -14.17 10.95
C ARG A 116 -12.70 -14.08 9.49
N GLN A 117 -11.68 -14.83 9.12
CA GLN A 117 -11.22 -14.95 7.75
C GLN A 117 -11.56 -16.35 7.21
N VAL A 118 -12.27 -16.37 6.10
CA VAL A 118 -12.73 -17.59 5.43
C VAL A 118 -11.98 -17.75 4.12
N GLU A 119 -11.50 -18.96 3.86
CA GLU A 119 -10.86 -19.33 2.61
C GLU A 119 -11.49 -20.61 2.08
N MET A 120 -11.63 -20.69 0.76
CA MET A 120 -12.07 -21.89 0.07
C MET A 120 -10.91 -22.51 -0.70
N TYR A 121 -10.78 -23.82 -0.61
CA TYR A 121 -9.89 -24.59 -1.46
C TYR A 121 -10.49 -24.68 -2.86
N GLN A 122 -9.83 -24.11 -3.85
CA GLN A 122 -10.40 -23.95 -5.19
C GLN A 122 -9.30 -23.88 -6.25
N TRP A 123 -9.66 -24.10 -7.51
CA TRP A 123 -8.75 -23.94 -8.64
C TRP A 123 -8.38 -22.47 -8.86
N VAL A 124 -7.12 -22.26 -9.23
CA VAL A 124 -6.53 -20.98 -9.60
C VAL A 124 -5.81 -21.15 -10.92
N GLU A 125 -6.11 -20.28 -11.88
CA GLU A 125 -5.42 -20.20 -13.16
C GLU A 125 -4.30 -19.16 -13.09
N TYR A 126 -3.09 -19.58 -13.46
CA TYR A 126 -1.95 -18.70 -13.69
C TYR A 126 -1.61 -18.67 -15.18
N SER A 127 -1.27 -17.51 -15.71
CA SER A 127 -0.87 -17.35 -17.12
C SER A 127 0.49 -16.68 -17.24
N GLU A 128 1.37 -17.22 -18.08
CA GLU A 128 2.64 -16.62 -18.46
C GLU A 128 2.71 -16.47 -19.98
N SER A 129 3.08 -15.28 -20.46
CA SER A 129 3.15 -14.98 -21.90
C SER A 129 4.59 -14.68 -22.32
N ARG A 130 5.01 -15.25 -23.45
CA ARG A 130 6.31 -15.01 -24.07
C ARG A 130 6.16 -14.69 -25.54
N ASP A 131 6.84 -13.64 -25.99
CA ASP A 131 6.92 -13.28 -27.39
C ASP A 131 8.20 -13.86 -28.05
N TYR A 132 8.07 -14.38 -29.26
CA TYR A 132 9.20 -14.78 -30.11
C TYR A 132 8.93 -14.46 -31.59
N GLU A 133 10.01 -14.36 -32.36
CA GLU A 133 9.92 -14.15 -33.81
C GLU A 133 10.03 -15.47 -34.56
N GLU A 134 9.10 -15.72 -35.48
CA GLU A 134 9.14 -16.88 -36.37
C GLU A 134 8.51 -16.52 -37.72
N GLY A 135 9.21 -16.82 -38.83
CA GLY A 135 8.67 -16.60 -40.18
C GLY A 135 8.36 -15.14 -40.55
N GLY A 136 8.94 -14.16 -39.84
CA GLY A 136 8.64 -12.74 -40.07
C GLY A 136 7.39 -12.22 -39.34
N GLU A 137 6.74 -13.06 -38.53
CA GLU A 137 5.66 -12.70 -37.61
C GLU A 137 6.15 -12.68 -36.16
N THR A 138 5.49 -11.89 -35.31
CA THR A 138 5.64 -11.95 -33.86
C THR A 138 4.59 -12.91 -33.33
N LYS A 139 5.01 -14.00 -32.69
CA LYS A 139 4.12 -14.96 -32.03
C LYS A 139 4.18 -14.74 -30.53
N THR A 140 3.01 -14.64 -29.91
CA THR A 140 2.83 -14.64 -28.45
C THR A 140 2.36 -16.02 -28.04
N GLU A 141 3.12 -16.67 -27.18
CA GLU A 141 2.81 -17.96 -26.59
C GLU A 141 2.41 -17.73 -25.12
N THR A 142 1.14 -18.01 -24.81
CA THR A 142 0.61 -17.93 -23.45
C THR A 142 0.45 -19.33 -22.90
N THR A 143 1.09 -19.59 -21.77
CA THR A 143 1.02 -20.85 -21.04
C THR A 143 0.14 -20.68 -19.81
N TYR A 144 -0.87 -21.52 -19.69
CA TYR A 144 -1.80 -21.56 -18.55
C TYR A 144 -1.47 -22.73 -17.65
N ASN A 145 -1.48 -22.52 -16.34
CA ASN A 145 -1.24 -23.53 -15.30
C ASN A 145 -2.35 -23.46 -14.25
N TYR A 146 -2.87 -24.61 -13.85
CA TYR A 146 -3.95 -24.74 -12.90
C TYR A 146 -3.49 -25.42 -11.62
N ASN A 147 -3.70 -24.78 -10.48
CA ASN A 147 -3.40 -25.36 -9.17
C ASN A 147 -4.57 -25.15 -8.22
N THR A 148 -4.80 -26.08 -7.30
CA THR A 148 -5.76 -25.93 -6.23
C THR A 148 -5.11 -25.28 -5.00
N GLU A 149 -5.68 -24.17 -4.55
CA GLU A 149 -5.16 -23.36 -3.44
C GLU A 149 -6.28 -22.86 -2.55
N TRP A 150 -5.94 -22.53 -1.30
CA TRP A 150 -6.82 -21.78 -0.41
C TRP A 150 -6.82 -20.31 -0.80
N LYS A 151 -8.00 -19.77 -1.16
CA LYS A 151 -8.17 -18.34 -1.49
C LYS A 151 -9.34 -17.76 -0.70
N ALA A 152 -9.15 -16.54 -0.21
CA ALA A 152 -10.18 -15.79 0.52
C ALA A 152 -11.26 -15.20 -0.41
N GLU A 153 -10.93 -15.00 -1.68
CA GLU A 153 -11.85 -14.53 -2.71
C GLU A 153 -12.44 -15.71 -3.50
N LEU A 154 -13.66 -15.51 -4.02
CA LEU A 154 -14.32 -16.49 -4.86
C LEU A 154 -13.83 -16.36 -6.30
N ILE A 155 -13.22 -17.42 -6.84
CA ILE A 155 -12.72 -17.43 -8.21
C ILE A 155 -13.75 -18.07 -9.13
N ASN A 156 -14.28 -17.29 -10.05
CA ASN A 156 -15.21 -17.78 -11.05
C ASN A 156 -14.47 -18.54 -12.16
N SER A 157 -14.47 -19.87 -12.07
CA SER A 157 -13.81 -20.77 -13.03
C SER A 157 -14.35 -20.68 -14.45
N ARG A 158 -15.51 -20.07 -14.69
CA ARG A 158 -16.03 -19.82 -16.04
C ARG A 158 -15.16 -18.86 -16.86
N ASN A 159 -14.27 -18.13 -16.19
CA ASN A 159 -13.33 -17.22 -16.82
C ASN A 159 -11.99 -17.91 -17.17
N PHE A 160 -11.80 -19.18 -16.81
CA PHE A 160 -10.59 -19.92 -17.15
C PHE A 160 -10.53 -20.23 -18.65
N ASP A 161 -9.32 -20.21 -19.22
CA ASP A 161 -9.09 -20.61 -20.61
C ASP A 161 -9.48 -22.08 -20.83
N LYS A 162 -9.28 -22.94 -19.82
CA LYS A 162 -9.77 -24.33 -19.77
C LYS A 162 -10.57 -24.59 -18.49
N GLU A 163 -11.87 -24.34 -18.55
CA GLU A 163 -12.81 -24.63 -17.45
C GLU A 163 -12.99 -26.14 -17.19
N ILE A 164 -12.96 -26.98 -18.24
CA ILE A 164 -13.22 -28.41 -18.12
C ILE A 164 -12.12 -29.07 -17.28
N GLY A 165 -12.50 -29.62 -16.12
CA GLY A 165 -11.59 -30.17 -15.12
C GLY A 165 -11.27 -29.24 -13.95
N HIS A 166 -11.60 -27.95 -14.07
CA HIS A 166 -11.22 -26.89 -13.13
C HIS A 166 -12.42 -26.10 -12.59
N ILE A 167 -13.48 -26.82 -12.21
CA ILE A 167 -14.74 -26.19 -11.80
C ILE A 167 -14.67 -25.80 -10.32
N ASN A 168 -14.93 -24.53 -10.03
CA ASN A 168 -15.06 -24.01 -8.67
C ASN A 168 -16.54 -23.84 -8.28
N PRO A 169 -16.89 -23.95 -6.98
CA PRO A 169 -18.21 -23.57 -6.50
C PRO A 169 -18.53 -22.10 -6.78
N SER A 170 -19.81 -21.78 -6.91
CA SER A 170 -20.27 -20.40 -7.17
C SER A 170 -20.46 -19.55 -5.93
N ALA A 171 -20.24 -20.09 -4.72
CA ALA A 171 -20.40 -19.39 -3.45
C ALA A 171 -19.64 -20.13 -2.33
N MET A 172 -19.22 -19.39 -1.29
CA MET A 172 -18.72 -19.95 -0.04
C MET A 172 -19.87 -20.18 0.94
N ALA A 173 -19.83 -21.28 1.70
CA ALA A 173 -20.87 -21.59 2.70
C ALA A 173 -20.82 -20.67 3.94
N VAL A 174 -19.68 -20.02 4.16
CA VAL A 174 -19.43 -19.09 5.28
C VAL A 174 -18.73 -17.85 4.74
N GLU A 175 -19.02 -16.70 5.33
CA GLU A 175 -18.43 -15.42 4.94
C GLU A 175 -17.43 -14.91 5.98
N SER A 176 -16.41 -14.19 5.50
CA SER A 176 -15.51 -13.42 6.37
C SER A 176 -16.27 -12.26 7.02
N VAL A 177 -15.97 -11.96 8.28
CA VAL A 177 -16.60 -10.85 9.01
C VAL A 177 -15.62 -10.23 9.99
N THR A 178 -15.66 -8.91 10.13
CA THR A 178 -14.96 -8.19 11.20
C THR A 178 -16.01 -7.56 12.12
N VAL A 179 -15.95 -7.93 13.39
CA VAL A 179 -16.77 -7.34 14.45
C VAL A 179 -15.90 -6.37 15.23
N VAL A 180 -16.45 -5.20 15.54
CA VAL A 180 -15.80 -4.13 16.30
C VAL A 180 -16.56 -3.92 17.61
N ALA A 181 -15.85 -3.74 18.71
CA ALA A 181 -16.45 -3.43 20.00
C ALA A 181 -17.21 -2.09 19.93
N PRO A 182 -18.43 -2.00 20.49
CA PRO A 182 -19.24 -0.80 20.40
C PRO A 182 -18.62 0.38 21.16
N ASP A 183 -18.01 0.09 22.31
CA ASP A 183 -17.35 1.06 23.16
C ASP A 183 -15.93 0.61 23.47
N VAL A 184 -14.97 1.48 23.19
CA VAL A 184 -13.54 1.25 23.41
C VAL A 184 -13.00 2.40 24.25
N GLN A 185 -12.28 2.06 25.31
CA GLN A 185 -11.73 3.02 26.24
C GLN A 185 -10.21 2.91 26.34
N VAL A 186 -9.57 4.04 26.67
CA VAL A 186 -8.18 4.13 27.11
C VAL A 186 -8.18 4.95 28.39
N GLY A 187 -7.78 4.32 29.50
CA GLY A 187 -7.97 4.91 30.83
C GLY A 187 -9.45 5.23 31.08
N PRO A 188 -9.81 6.46 31.49
CA PRO A 188 -11.20 6.85 31.72
C PRO A 188 -11.89 7.48 30.50
N PHE A 189 -11.28 7.46 29.30
CA PHE A 189 -11.85 8.10 28.12
C PHE A 189 -12.32 7.08 27.07
N PHE A 190 -13.44 7.36 26.41
CA PHE A 190 -13.90 6.66 25.23
C PHE A 190 -13.17 7.14 23.97
N LEU A 191 -12.88 6.22 23.06
CA LEU A 191 -12.26 6.52 21.77
C LEU A 191 -13.32 6.83 20.72
N SER A 192 -13.05 7.82 19.87
CA SER A 192 -13.83 8.04 18.67
C SER A 192 -13.72 6.86 17.71
N LYS A 193 -14.66 6.78 16.76
CA LYS A 193 -14.55 5.84 15.63
C LYS A 193 -13.24 6.02 14.84
N GLY A 194 -12.78 7.25 14.64
CA GLY A 194 -11.54 7.53 13.90
C GLY A 194 -10.29 6.96 14.56
N ILE A 195 -10.24 6.91 15.89
CA ILE A 195 -9.15 6.26 16.63
C ILE A 195 -9.30 4.73 16.58
N VAL A 196 -10.52 4.21 16.77
CA VAL A 196 -10.79 2.76 16.73
C VAL A 196 -10.47 2.16 15.35
N ASP A 197 -10.78 2.89 14.28
CA ASP A 197 -10.51 2.48 12.90
C ASP A 197 -8.99 2.34 12.65
N GLN A 198 -8.12 3.07 13.34
CA GLN A 198 -6.66 2.95 13.22
C GLN A 198 -6.07 1.69 13.88
N ILE A 199 -6.84 0.99 14.73
CA ILE A 199 -6.40 -0.24 15.39
C ILE A 199 -6.53 -1.41 14.41
N GLU A 200 -5.50 -1.62 13.60
CA GLU A 200 -5.46 -2.62 12.50
C GLU A 200 -4.37 -3.69 12.71
N ASN A 201 -3.80 -3.79 13.91
CA ASN A 201 -2.74 -4.74 14.26
C ASN A 201 -3.26 -6.18 14.48
N PHE A 202 -3.92 -6.74 13.47
CA PHE A 202 -4.49 -8.08 13.56
C PHE A 202 -3.41 -9.13 13.84
N GLN A 203 -3.61 -9.89 14.92
CA GLN A 203 -2.83 -11.06 15.28
C GLN A 203 -3.71 -12.30 15.17
N THR A 204 -3.16 -13.40 14.66
CA THR A 204 -3.88 -14.68 14.61
C THR A 204 -4.22 -15.15 16.02
N LEU A 205 -5.48 -15.50 16.25
CA LEU A 205 -5.95 -16.11 17.48
C LEU A 205 -5.59 -17.59 17.47
N SER A 206 -4.78 -18.04 18.42
CA SER A 206 -4.44 -19.46 18.48
C SER A 206 -5.60 -20.29 18.99
N LEU A 207 -6.01 -21.34 18.28
CA LEU A 207 -7.15 -22.17 18.70
C LEU A 207 -6.78 -23.16 19.83
N LYS A 208 -5.52 -23.18 20.28
CA LYS A 208 -5.06 -24.03 21.39
C LYS A 208 -5.81 -23.70 22.68
N GLY A 209 -6.48 -24.70 23.24
CA GLY A 209 -7.22 -24.56 24.50
C GLY A 209 -8.62 -23.96 24.36
N ILE A 210 -9.08 -23.70 23.13
CA ILE A 210 -10.50 -23.44 22.87
C ILE A 210 -11.27 -24.77 23.03
N PRO A 211 -12.47 -24.76 23.65
CA PRO A 211 -13.29 -25.97 23.80
C PRO A 211 -13.54 -26.67 22.47
N ASP A 212 -13.76 -27.99 22.53
CA ASP A 212 -14.04 -28.81 21.35
C ASP A 212 -15.16 -28.18 20.50
N PRO A 213 -14.94 -28.03 19.18
CA PRO A 213 -15.94 -27.43 18.31
C PRO A 213 -17.12 -28.37 18.07
N GLU A 214 -18.09 -27.89 17.29
CA GLU A 214 -19.19 -28.74 16.83
C GLU A 214 -18.68 -29.97 16.06
N PRO A 215 -19.37 -31.13 16.09
CA PRO A 215 -18.89 -32.39 15.50
C PRO A 215 -18.59 -32.35 14.00
N PHE A 216 -19.12 -31.36 13.26
CA PHE A 216 -18.88 -31.18 11.83
C PHE A 216 -17.64 -30.33 11.52
N LEU A 217 -16.95 -29.82 12.54
CA LEU A 217 -15.72 -29.03 12.40
C LEU A 217 -14.51 -29.85 12.82
N THR A 218 -13.47 -29.82 12.00
CA THR A 218 -12.15 -30.34 12.36
C THR A 218 -11.23 -29.17 12.71
N VAL A 219 -10.48 -29.25 13.80
CA VAL A 219 -9.43 -28.27 14.13
C VAL A 219 -8.08 -28.85 13.72
N ASP A 220 -7.33 -28.11 12.92
CA ASP A 220 -5.92 -28.39 12.65
C ASP A 220 -5.16 -27.07 12.69
N GLU A 221 -4.12 -27.01 13.52
CA GLU A 221 -3.41 -25.78 13.88
C GLU A 221 -4.36 -24.68 14.42
N ASP A 222 -4.40 -23.52 13.77
CA ASP A 222 -5.24 -22.37 14.14
C ASP A 222 -6.40 -22.15 13.15
N TYR A 223 -6.84 -23.22 12.47
CA TYR A 223 -7.98 -23.21 11.55
C TYR A 223 -9.08 -24.18 11.99
N PHE A 224 -10.32 -23.73 11.82
CA PHE A 224 -11.48 -24.60 11.74
C PHE A 224 -11.71 -25.01 10.29
N TYR A 225 -11.91 -26.30 10.05
CA TYR A 225 -12.16 -26.86 8.73
C TYR A 225 -13.59 -27.40 8.66
N HIS A 226 -14.31 -27.06 7.59
CA HIS A 226 -15.59 -27.67 7.20
C HIS A 226 -15.34 -28.92 6.35
N THR A 227 -14.36 -29.74 6.74
CA THR A 227 -13.99 -30.99 6.08
C THR A 227 -13.46 -31.96 7.12
N PRO A 228 -13.76 -33.27 7.01
CA PRO A 228 -13.23 -34.29 7.92
C PRO A 228 -11.74 -34.57 7.70
N ASN A 229 -11.15 -34.14 6.57
CA ASN A 229 -9.75 -34.40 6.25
C ASN A 229 -8.98 -33.15 5.81
N PRO A 230 -8.57 -32.28 6.76
CA PRO A 230 -7.84 -31.04 6.47
C PRO A 230 -6.56 -31.23 5.65
N ARG A 231 -5.92 -32.41 5.74
CA ARG A 231 -4.66 -32.74 5.05
C ARG A 231 -4.84 -33.22 3.61
N ARG A 232 -6.08 -33.44 3.17
CA ARG A 232 -6.44 -33.79 1.79
C ARG A 232 -7.70 -33.00 1.40
N PRO A 233 -7.59 -31.66 1.26
CA PRO A 233 -8.73 -30.83 0.95
C PRO A 233 -9.23 -31.08 -0.48
N GLU A 234 -10.54 -30.96 -0.65
CA GLU A 234 -11.22 -31.05 -1.95
C GLU A 234 -11.75 -29.67 -2.38
N VAL A 235 -11.96 -29.50 -3.68
CA VAL A 235 -12.46 -28.23 -4.21
C VAL A 235 -13.83 -27.92 -3.62
N GLY A 236 -13.94 -26.76 -2.98
CA GLY A 236 -15.11 -26.31 -2.24
C GLY A 236 -15.00 -26.50 -0.72
N ASP A 237 -13.99 -27.19 -0.22
CA ASP A 237 -13.70 -27.22 1.21
C ASP A 237 -13.42 -25.81 1.71
N VAL A 238 -13.89 -25.52 2.94
CA VAL A 238 -13.74 -24.21 3.57
C VAL A 238 -12.92 -24.35 4.85
N ARG A 239 -11.99 -23.43 5.05
CA ARG A 239 -11.28 -23.24 6.31
C ARG A 239 -11.47 -21.83 6.84
N VAL A 240 -11.44 -21.71 8.16
CA VAL A 240 -11.72 -20.48 8.88
C VAL A 240 -10.67 -20.24 9.93
N SER A 241 -10.06 -19.07 9.91
CA SER A 241 -9.17 -18.59 10.97
C SER A 241 -9.74 -17.34 11.62
N PHE A 242 -9.27 -17.08 12.85
CA PHE A 242 -9.64 -15.90 13.61
C PHE A 242 -8.42 -15.05 13.87
N SER A 243 -8.61 -13.74 13.85
CA SER A 243 -7.60 -12.76 14.26
C SER A 243 -8.24 -11.65 15.08
N TYR A 244 -7.47 -11.02 15.94
CA TYR A 244 -7.94 -9.93 16.80
C TYR A 244 -6.99 -8.73 16.73
N ALA A 245 -7.51 -7.54 17.03
CA ALA A 245 -6.72 -6.32 17.15
C ALA A 245 -7.11 -5.55 18.43
N GLY A 246 -6.12 -4.93 19.08
CA GLY A 246 -6.31 -4.19 20.33
C GLY A 246 -6.80 -5.05 21.49
N LEU A 247 -5.95 -5.90 22.08
CA LEU A 247 -6.34 -6.67 23.27
C LEU A 247 -6.75 -5.75 24.40
N SER A 248 -7.81 -6.11 25.12
CA SER A 248 -8.45 -5.24 26.12
C SER A 248 -8.90 -5.96 27.39
N GLY A 249 -8.68 -7.27 27.47
CA GLY A 249 -9.00 -8.07 28.65
C GLY A 249 -7.90 -8.03 29.72
N GLU A 250 -8.31 -8.12 30.98
CA GLU A 250 -7.40 -8.28 32.13
C GLU A 250 -6.96 -9.75 32.33
N GLY A 251 -7.33 -10.65 31.40
CA GLY A 251 -7.04 -12.07 31.44
C GLY A 251 -5.67 -12.46 30.87
N THR A 252 -5.35 -13.75 30.97
CA THR A 252 -4.10 -14.36 30.48
C THR A 252 -4.14 -14.80 29.03
N TYR A 253 -5.33 -15.08 28.47
CA TYR A 253 -5.48 -15.54 27.10
C TYR A 253 -6.28 -14.54 26.24
N PRO A 254 -5.84 -14.23 25.01
CA PRO A 254 -4.57 -14.64 24.40
C PRO A 254 -3.38 -13.81 24.91
N GLY A 255 -3.62 -12.79 25.74
CA GLY A 255 -2.58 -11.99 26.38
C GLY A 255 -3.20 -10.85 27.20
N PRO A 256 -2.35 -10.05 27.88
CA PRO A 256 -2.81 -8.91 28.67
C PRO A 256 -3.36 -7.79 27.77
N ALA A 257 -4.16 -6.90 28.36
CA ALA A 257 -4.63 -5.69 27.70
C ALA A 257 -3.46 -4.89 27.10
N GLN A 258 -3.59 -4.56 25.82
CA GLN A 258 -2.59 -3.82 25.08
C GLN A 258 -2.59 -2.37 25.54
N LYS A 259 -1.41 -1.88 25.93
CA LYS A 259 -1.21 -0.47 26.21
C LYS A 259 -1.02 0.31 24.92
N VAL A 260 -1.64 1.48 24.89
CA VAL A 260 -1.63 2.36 23.73
C VAL A 260 -1.35 3.78 24.18
N SER A 261 -0.83 4.59 23.26
CA SER A 261 -0.60 6.02 23.45
C SER A 261 -1.47 6.78 22.45
N VAL A 262 -2.33 7.64 22.96
CA VAL A 262 -3.33 8.38 22.17
C VAL A 262 -3.06 9.87 22.27
N VAL A 263 -3.09 10.57 21.14
CA VAL A 263 -3.07 12.03 21.06
C VAL A 263 -4.33 12.50 20.34
N ALA A 264 -5.23 13.14 21.07
CA ALA A 264 -6.54 13.56 20.57
C ALA A 264 -7.12 14.70 21.41
N MET A 265 -8.19 15.34 20.93
CA MET A 265 -8.88 16.38 21.68
C MET A 265 -9.75 15.74 22.77
N GLN A 266 -9.62 16.20 24.01
CA GLN A 266 -10.58 15.84 25.05
C GLN A 266 -11.90 16.61 24.84
N ARG A 267 -13.03 15.91 24.85
CA ARG A 267 -14.35 16.50 24.98
C ARG A 267 -15.19 15.65 25.92
N ASP A 268 -15.35 16.16 27.13
CA ASP A 268 -15.93 15.43 28.26
C ASP A 268 -15.13 14.15 28.49
N ASP A 269 -15.78 12.99 28.49
CA ASP A 269 -15.15 11.68 28.64
C ASP A 269 -14.75 11.03 27.30
N THR A 270 -14.77 11.77 26.18
CA THR A 270 -14.47 11.22 24.85
C THR A 270 -13.26 11.89 24.22
N LEU A 271 -12.37 11.09 23.62
CA LEU A 271 -11.27 11.55 22.78
C LEU A 271 -11.74 11.69 21.33
N LYS A 272 -11.59 12.88 20.75
CA LYS A 272 -12.13 13.27 19.43
C LYS A 272 -11.06 13.89 18.53
N PRO A 273 -11.31 14.02 17.22
CA PRO A 273 -10.35 14.65 16.33
C PRO A 273 -10.11 16.12 16.69
N PHE A 274 -8.84 16.53 16.75
CA PHE A 274 -8.42 17.91 16.99
C PHE A 274 -8.06 18.59 15.68
N ARG A 275 -8.73 19.68 15.31
CA ARG A 275 -8.39 20.44 14.09
C ARG A 275 -7.39 21.53 14.41
N THR A 276 -6.20 21.45 13.81
CA THR A 276 -5.16 22.48 13.96
C THR A 276 -5.53 23.74 13.16
N LYS A 277 -4.94 24.88 13.54
CA LYS A 277 -5.04 26.12 12.73
C LYS A 277 -4.33 25.95 11.39
N SER A 278 -3.25 25.18 11.39
CA SER A 278 -2.47 24.85 10.19
C SER A 278 -3.28 24.02 9.18
N GLY A 279 -4.29 23.27 9.62
CA GLY A 279 -5.37 22.73 8.78
C GLY A 279 -5.50 21.20 8.77
N ASP A 280 -4.54 20.46 9.33
CA ASP A 280 -4.67 19.01 9.50
C ASP A 280 -5.42 18.66 10.78
N ILE A 281 -5.82 17.40 10.89
CA ILE A 281 -6.53 16.85 12.04
C ILE A 281 -5.56 15.94 12.80
N LEU A 282 -5.42 16.17 14.11
CA LEU A 282 -4.67 15.32 15.02
C LEU A 282 -5.63 14.39 15.75
N GLU A 283 -5.49 13.11 15.43
CA GLU A 283 -6.23 12.01 16.03
C GLU A 283 -5.36 10.77 15.87
N ILE A 284 -4.39 10.59 16.77
CA ILE A 284 -3.27 9.67 16.58
C ILE A 284 -3.33 8.60 17.67
N ILE A 285 -3.11 7.34 17.30
CA ILE A 285 -2.91 6.25 18.24
C ILE A 285 -1.71 5.41 17.84
N TYR A 286 -0.87 5.12 18.82
CA TYR A 286 0.21 4.14 18.72
C TYR A 286 -0.08 2.99 19.68
N LEU A 287 0.17 1.78 19.22
CA LEU A 287 -0.08 0.56 19.98
C LEU A 287 1.13 0.15 20.85
N GLU A 288 1.76 1.17 21.42
CA GLU A 288 2.99 1.16 22.21
C GLU A 288 2.88 2.21 23.32
N GLU A 289 3.72 2.09 24.35
CA GLU A 289 3.88 3.11 25.39
C GLU A 289 4.89 4.17 24.90
N LEU A 290 4.39 5.35 24.51
CA LEU A 290 5.17 6.45 23.99
C LEU A 290 4.80 7.74 24.73
N SER A 291 5.78 8.62 24.96
CA SER A 291 5.52 9.98 25.42
C SER A 291 4.86 10.81 24.32
N ALA A 292 4.31 11.98 24.67
CA ALA A 292 3.77 12.89 23.67
C ALA A 292 4.84 13.29 22.64
N GLU A 293 6.04 13.62 23.11
CA GLU A 293 7.19 13.99 22.26
C GLU A 293 7.56 12.88 21.27
N GLU A 294 7.60 11.62 21.74
CA GLU A 294 7.92 10.46 20.89
C GLU A 294 6.84 10.23 19.81
N VAL A 295 5.56 10.43 20.16
CA VAL A 295 4.45 10.35 19.19
C VAL A 295 4.62 11.40 18.09
N PHE A 296 4.84 12.67 18.46
CA PHE A 296 5.01 13.74 17.49
C PHE A 296 6.30 13.60 16.66
N GLU A 297 7.41 13.18 17.26
CA GLU A 297 8.65 12.90 16.55
C GLU A 297 8.45 11.80 15.49
N ARG A 298 7.72 10.74 15.83
CA ARG A 298 7.41 9.65 14.90
C ARG A 298 6.55 10.11 13.74
N GLU A 299 5.52 10.91 13.99
CA GLU A 299 4.69 11.52 12.94
C GLU A 299 5.49 12.47 12.04
N LEU A 300 6.39 13.27 12.60
CA LEU A 300 7.29 14.15 11.83
C LEU A 300 8.23 13.34 10.94
N ASN A 301 8.82 12.26 11.47
CA ASN A 301 9.68 11.36 10.72
C ASN A 301 8.92 10.63 9.61
N TYR A 302 7.71 10.15 9.88
CA TYR A 302 6.84 9.55 8.87
C TYR A 302 6.47 10.54 7.76
N ASN A 303 6.09 11.77 8.12
CA ASN A 303 5.81 12.83 7.15
C ASN A 303 7.05 13.15 6.31
N SER A 304 8.24 13.22 6.91
CA SER A 304 9.51 13.43 6.21
C SER A 304 9.80 12.30 5.21
N MET A 305 9.71 11.04 5.65
CA MET A 305 9.92 9.87 4.80
C MET A 305 8.95 9.84 3.62
N ARG A 306 7.66 10.06 3.88
CA ARG A 306 6.62 10.14 2.83
C ARG A 306 6.91 11.26 1.84
N THR A 307 7.37 12.41 2.33
CA THR A 307 7.74 13.56 1.48
C THR A 307 8.90 13.20 0.56
N TRP A 308 9.95 12.56 1.08
CA TRP A 308 11.08 12.10 0.27
C TRP A 308 10.70 11.02 -0.74
N ALA A 309 9.88 10.05 -0.35
CA ALA A 309 9.37 9.02 -1.26
C ALA A 309 8.56 9.61 -2.42
N LEU A 310 7.66 10.56 -2.13
CA LEU A 310 6.87 11.25 -3.16
C LEU A 310 7.73 12.19 -4.03
N ARG A 311 8.80 12.78 -3.48
CA ARG A 311 9.79 13.52 -4.28
C ARG A 311 10.51 12.62 -5.27
N ALA A 312 11.01 11.48 -4.80
CA ALA A 312 11.69 10.51 -5.65
C ALA A 312 10.74 9.94 -6.73
N GLY A 313 9.51 9.57 -6.34
CA GLY A 313 8.49 9.10 -7.26
C GLY A 313 8.07 10.18 -8.28
N GLY A 314 7.86 11.42 -7.84
CA GLY A 314 7.54 12.55 -8.71
C GLY A 314 8.66 12.87 -9.70
N TRP A 315 9.91 12.87 -9.25
CA TRP A 315 11.08 13.01 -10.12
C TRP A 315 11.17 11.87 -11.15
N LEU A 316 10.95 10.62 -10.72
CA LEU A 316 10.95 9.46 -11.62
C LEU A 316 9.84 9.56 -12.67
N LEU A 317 8.62 9.95 -12.27
CA LEU A 317 7.51 10.22 -13.19
C LEU A 317 7.88 11.29 -14.22
N MET A 318 8.53 12.37 -13.79
CA MET A 318 8.99 13.44 -14.67
C MET A 318 10.06 12.93 -15.66
N PHE A 319 11.04 12.18 -15.17
CA PHE A 319 12.09 11.57 -15.98
C PHE A 319 11.51 10.61 -17.04
N LEU A 320 10.59 9.74 -16.63
CA LEU A 320 9.91 8.81 -17.53
C LEU A 320 9.03 9.55 -18.54
N GLY A 321 8.32 10.59 -18.12
CA GLY A 321 7.52 11.45 -19.00
C GLY A 321 8.37 12.07 -20.12
N ILE A 322 9.48 12.71 -19.77
CA ILE A 322 10.41 13.30 -20.75
C ILE A 322 11.07 12.22 -21.62
N SER A 323 11.43 11.07 -21.03
CA SER A 323 12.03 9.95 -21.77
C SER A 323 11.07 9.37 -22.82
N LEU A 324 9.77 9.27 -22.50
CA LEU A 324 8.75 8.84 -23.44
C LEU A 324 8.50 9.87 -24.54
N MET A 325 8.45 11.16 -24.18
CA MET A 325 8.28 12.24 -25.16
C MET A 325 9.44 12.33 -26.15
N THR A 326 10.67 12.03 -25.71
CA THR A 326 11.85 12.02 -26.58
C THR A 326 11.99 10.74 -27.41
N ARG A 327 11.19 9.70 -27.16
CA ARG A 327 11.24 8.43 -27.90
C ARG A 327 10.93 8.59 -29.39
N ILE A 328 10.06 9.54 -29.75
CA ILE A 328 9.77 9.84 -31.18
C ILE A 328 11.01 10.34 -31.94
N LEU A 329 11.94 11.02 -31.25
CA LEU A 329 13.20 11.46 -31.86
C LEU A 329 14.13 10.27 -32.14
N HIS A 330 14.08 9.23 -31.31
CA HIS A 330 14.85 8.01 -31.53
C HIS A 330 14.39 7.26 -32.78
N THR A 331 13.07 7.14 -32.98
CA THR A 331 12.51 6.45 -34.17
C THR A 331 12.88 7.13 -35.48
N LEU A 332 13.19 8.43 -35.48
CA LEU A 332 13.63 9.17 -36.67
C LEU A 332 15.11 8.94 -37.02
N VAL A 333 15.93 8.50 -36.05
CA VAL A 333 17.39 8.31 -36.23
C VAL A 333 17.77 6.82 -36.30
N ASP A 334 16.83 5.92 -36.08
CA ASP A 334 17.02 4.46 -36.07
C ASP A 334 17.59 3.87 -37.38
N TRP A 335 17.48 4.58 -38.50
CA TRP A 335 18.02 4.20 -39.81
C TRP A 335 19.56 4.29 -39.92
N VAL A 336 20.26 4.93 -38.98
CA VAL A 336 21.73 5.04 -38.97
C VAL A 336 22.33 4.32 -37.75
N PRO A 337 22.90 3.10 -37.91
CA PRO A 337 23.33 2.25 -36.79
C PRO A 337 24.33 2.90 -35.83
N VAL A 338 25.31 3.66 -36.35
CA VAL A 338 26.38 4.30 -35.55
C VAL A 338 25.85 5.47 -34.70
N LEU A 339 24.81 6.17 -35.16
CA LEU A 339 24.24 7.31 -34.45
C LEU A 339 23.22 6.89 -33.38
N ARG A 340 22.65 5.70 -33.50
CA ARG A 340 21.58 5.20 -32.63
C ARG A 340 21.98 5.14 -31.16
N GLU A 341 23.11 4.50 -30.84
CA GLU A 341 23.56 4.35 -29.45
C GLU A 341 23.93 5.70 -28.83
N LEU A 342 24.65 6.56 -29.56
CA LEU A 342 25.07 7.88 -29.10
C LEU A 342 23.86 8.79 -28.82
N VAL A 343 22.87 8.81 -29.73
CA VAL A 343 21.64 9.59 -29.57
C VAL A 343 20.81 9.05 -28.40
N SER A 344 20.72 7.72 -28.23
CA SER A 344 19.99 7.11 -27.11
C SER A 344 20.58 7.49 -25.75
N ALA A 345 21.91 7.50 -25.62
CA ALA A 345 22.59 7.90 -24.40
C ALA A 345 22.45 9.41 -24.13
N GLY A 346 22.59 10.24 -25.18
CA GLY A 346 22.43 11.69 -25.10
C GLY A 346 21.02 12.11 -24.67
N LEU A 347 19.98 11.49 -25.23
CA LEU A 347 18.58 11.78 -24.89
C LEU A 347 18.24 11.38 -23.43
N LYS A 348 18.77 10.24 -22.95
CA LYS A 348 18.60 9.84 -21.54
C LYS A 348 19.28 10.81 -20.59
N LEU A 349 20.52 11.23 -20.90
CA LEU A 349 21.23 12.23 -20.10
C LEU A 349 20.49 13.58 -20.10
N PHE A 350 19.98 14.00 -21.26
CA PHE A 350 19.14 15.20 -21.39
C PHE A 350 17.89 15.10 -20.52
N ALA A 351 17.14 13.98 -20.62
CA ALA A 351 15.95 13.75 -19.82
C ALA A 351 16.26 13.76 -18.31
N LEU A 352 17.39 13.19 -17.90
CA LEU A 352 17.86 13.20 -16.52
C LEU A 352 18.15 14.61 -16.00
N CYS A 353 18.85 15.42 -16.80
CA CYS A 353 19.16 16.80 -16.43
C CYS A 353 17.90 17.66 -16.34
N VAL A 354 17.03 17.59 -17.35
CA VAL A 354 15.81 18.41 -17.40
C VAL A 354 14.83 18.01 -16.30
N SER A 355 14.60 16.72 -16.08
CA SER A 355 13.74 16.24 -14.98
C SER A 355 14.27 16.68 -13.62
N SER A 356 15.57 16.54 -13.37
CA SER A 356 16.18 16.97 -12.10
C SER A 356 16.08 18.47 -11.88
N SER A 357 16.35 19.29 -12.91
CA SER A 357 16.21 20.74 -12.83
C SER A 357 14.77 21.16 -12.57
N LEU A 358 13.81 20.62 -13.32
CA LEU A 358 12.39 20.97 -13.19
C LEU A 358 11.79 20.47 -11.86
N SER A 359 12.17 19.27 -11.39
CA SER A 359 11.73 18.78 -10.08
C SER A 359 12.26 19.66 -8.95
N LEU A 360 13.55 20.05 -8.99
CA LEU A 360 14.14 20.95 -8.01
C LEU A 360 13.46 22.32 -7.99
N LEU A 361 13.16 22.90 -9.16
CA LEU A 361 12.42 24.16 -9.25
C LEU A 361 11.01 24.05 -8.69
N THR A 362 10.32 22.94 -8.98
CA THR A 362 8.97 22.68 -8.45
C THR A 362 8.99 22.57 -6.93
N ILE A 363 9.94 21.80 -6.38
CA ILE A 363 10.14 21.69 -4.93
C ILE A 363 10.48 23.07 -4.35
N ALA A 364 11.44 23.78 -4.93
CA ALA A 364 11.87 25.10 -4.45
C ALA A 364 10.69 26.07 -4.34
N SER A 365 9.77 26.07 -5.32
CA SER A 365 8.60 26.95 -5.31
C SER A 365 7.74 26.80 -4.05
N GLY A 366 7.61 25.58 -3.51
CA GLY A 366 6.89 25.32 -2.26
C GLY A 366 7.56 25.87 -1.00
N TRP A 367 8.90 26.03 -1.03
CA TRP A 367 9.68 26.47 0.12
C TRP A 367 10.03 27.96 0.13
N ILE A 368 9.80 28.70 -0.96
CA ILE A 368 10.19 30.12 -1.10
C ILE A 368 9.75 30.98 0.10
N PHE A 369 8.52 30.79 0.58
CA PHE A 369 7.95 31.59 1.67
C PHE A 369 8.28 31.08 3.07
N TYR A 370 8.65 29.80 3.22
CA TYR A 370 8.89 29.16 4.52
C TYR A 370 10.38 29.06 4.86
N ARG A 371 11.23 28.73 3.89
CA ARG A 371 12.68 28.61 4.03
C ARG A 371 13.38 29.17 2.78
N PRO A 372 13.47 30.50 2.63
CA PRO A 372 13.98 31.14 1.41
C PRO A 372 15.42 30.74 1.07
N LEU A 373 16.29 30.55 2.07
CA LEU A 373 17.67 30.10 1.85
C LEU A 373 17.73 28.69 1.23
N VAL A 374 16.86 27.78 1.66
CA VAL A 374 16.77 26.42 1.09
C VAL A 374 16.25 26.49 -0.35
N ALA A 375 15.22 27.30 -0.60
CA ALA A 375 14.68 27.50 -1.95
C ALA A 375 15.72 28.07 -2.93
N ILE A 376 16.50 29.08 -2.52
CA ILE A 376 17.59 29.65 -3.32
C ILE A 376 18.65 28.59 -3.63
N GLY A 377 19.04 27.78 -2.64
CA GLY A 377 19.99 26.68 -2.83
C GLY A 377 19.49 25.64 -3.86
N LEU A 378 18.21 25.26 -3.78
CA LEU A 378 17.59 24.34 -4.74
C LEU A 378 17.55 24.92 -6.16
N ILE A 379 17.22 26.20 -6.31
CA ILE A 379 17.23 26.91 -7.60
C ILE A 379 18.65 26.95 -8.19
N ALA A 380 19.65 27.24 -7.36
CA ALA A 380 21.05 27.24 -7.78
C ALA A 380 21.48 25.84 -8.27
N MET A 381 21.12 24.77 -7.55
CA MET A 381 21.38 23.40 -7.98
C MET A 381 20.65 23.04 -9.29
N ALA A 382 19.42 23.51 -9.47
CA ALA A 382 18.66 23.29 -10.70
C ALA A 382 19.33 23.92 -11.93
N ALA A 383 20.14 24.98 -11.76
CA ALA A 383 20.84 25.66 -12.84
C ALA A 383 22.16 24.97 -13.26
N ILE A 384 22.69 24.02 -12.48
CA ILE A 384 23.99 23.37 -12.73
C ILE A 384 24.10 22.77 -14.15
N PRO A 385 23.12 21.97 -14.65
CA PRO A 385 23.23 21.39 -15.99
C PRO A 385 23.32 22.44 -17.10
N VAL A 386 22.61 23.57 -16.94
CA VAL A 386 22.62 24.68 -17.91
C VAL A 386 23.97 25.38 -17.93
N VAL A 387 24.57 25.61 -16.75
CA VAL A 387 25.90 26.24 -16.64
C VAL A 387 26.98 25.35 -17.26
N ILE A 388 26.97 24.05 -16.96
CA ILE A 388 27.91 23.08 -17.55
C ILE A 388 27.75 23.02 -19.07
N GLY A 389 26.52 22.96 -19.56
CA GLY A 389 26.22 22.95 -21.00
C GLY A 389 26.72 24.20 -21.72
N ARG A 390 26.53 25.39 -21.13
CA ARG A 390 27.01 26.66 -21.68
C ARG A 390 28.54 26.75 -21.72
N ASN A 391 29.22 26.32 -20.67
CA ASN A 391 30.69 26.41 -20.57
C ASN A 391 31.41 25.41 -21.49
N ARG A 392 30.72 24.36 -21.96
CA ARG A 392 31.24 23.38 -22.92
C ARG A 392 30.89 23.70 -24.38
N ALA A 393 30.08 24.73 -24.64
CA ALA A 393 29.77 25.15 -26.01
C ALA A 393 31.00 25.85 -26.63
N PRO A 394 31.45 25.48 -27.83
CA PRO A 394 32.60 26.13 -28.47
C PRO A 394 32.31 27.61 -28.69
N ALA A 395 33.26 28.48 -28.33
CA ALA A 395 33.13 29.92 -28.48
C ALA A 395 32.77 30.26 -29.94
N LYS A 396 31.64 30.95 -30.16
CA LYS A 396 31.26 31.45 -31.49
C LYS A 396 32.43 32.30 -32.01
N LYS A 397 33.13 31.82 -33.04
CA LYS A 397 34.04 32.67 -33.83
C LYS A 397 33.20 33.79 -34.43
N LYS A 398 33.35 35.02 -33.91
CA LYS A 398 32.87 36.21 -34.60
C LYS A 398 33.73 36.37 -35.85
N GLN A 399 33.11 36.26 -37.03
CA GLN A 399 33.69 36.74 -38.28
C GLN A 399 33.57 38.25 -38.35
#